data_AF-A0A2E4KBD7-F1
#
_entry.id   AF-A0A2E4KBD7-F1
#
_cell.length_a   1.000
_cell.length_b   1.000
_cell.length_c   1.000
_cell.angle_alpha   90.00
_cell.angle_beta   90.00
_cell.angle_gamma   90.00
#
_symmetry.space_group_name_H-M   'P 1'
#
loop_
_entity.id
_entity.type
_entity.pdbx_description
1 polymer ?
#
loop_
_entity_poly.entity_id
_entity_poly.type
_entity_poly.pdbx_seq_one_letter_code
_entity_poly.pdbx_strand_id
1 'polypeptide(L)' 'MNIFNKHPNSVGESYFEHFKKAWSFGIRSLNISFRAFAHAFFPFLYEHGTSDKISELHEELQQRKRDSEES' A
#
# COMPACT_ATOMS: atom_id res chain seq x y z
N MET A 1 -6.88 27.24 1.69
CA MET A 1 -6.38 26.08 0.91
C MET A 1 -6.54 24.84 1.79
N ASN A 2 -7.40 23.88 1.43
CA ASN A 2 -7.63 22.70 2.26
C ASN A 2 -6.69 21.57 1.82
N ILE A 3 -5.56 21.43 2.53
CA ILE A 3 -4.53 20.43 2.24
C ILE A 3 -5.04 18.99 2.35
N PHE A 4 -6.04 18.74 3.19
CA PHE A 4 -6.63 17.41 3.38
C PHE A 4 -7.43 16.95 2.18
N ASN A 5 -8.05 17.87 1.44
CA ASN A 5 -8.86 17.54 0.26
C ASN A 5 -8.12 17.77 -1.05
N LYS A 6 -7.05 18.59 -1.08
CA LYS A 6 -6.32 18.88 -2.32
C LYS A 6 -5.79 17.61 -2.99
N HIS A 7 -5.13 16.73 -2.22
CA HIS A 7 -4.55 15.52 -2.77
C HIS A 7 -5.62 14.46 -3.12
N PRO A 8 -6.56 14.09 -2.22
CA PRO A 8 -7.65 13.17 -2.57
C PRO A 8 -8.42 13.61 -3.82
N ASN A 9 -8.80 14.89 -3.92
CA ASN A 9 -9.52 15.40 -5.08
C ASN A 9 -8.69 15.33 -6.38
N SER A 10 -7.36 15.50 -6.32
CA SER A 10 -6.50 15.39 -7.50
C SER A 10 -6.39 13.98 -8.08
N VAL A 11 -6.84 12.96 -7.33
CA VAL A 11 -6.88 11.56 -7.76
C VAL A 11 -8.32 11.02 -7.81
N GLY A 12 -9.31 11.92 -7.85
CA GLY A 12 -10.73 11.55 -7.97
C GLY A 12 -11.36 10.93 -6.71
N GLU A 13 -10.79 11.16 -5.52
CA GLU A 13 -11.24 10.54 -4.27
C GLU A 13 -11.74 11.57 -3.26
N SER A 14 -12.78 11.22 -2.50
CA SER A 14 -13.09 11.94 -1.26
C SER A 14 -12.01 11.67 -0.20
N TYR A 15 -11.87 12.59 0.77
CA TYR A 15 -10.93 12.42 1.89
C TYR A 15 -11.07 11.06 2.58
N PHE A 16 -12.30 10.62 2.86
CA PHE A 16 -12.54 9.36 3.56
C PHE A 16 -12.25 8.12 2.70
N GLU A 17 -12.48 8.18 1.39
CA GLU A 17 -12.08 7.09 0.50
C GLU A 17 -10.56 6.97 0.45
N HIS A 18 -9.88 8.09 0.20
CA HIS A 18 -8.42 8.14 0.16
C HIS A 18 -7.81 7.67 1.49
N PHE A 19 -8.36 8.13 2.61
CA PHE A 19 -7.95 7.71 3.95
C PHE A 19 -8.10 6.20 4.14
N LYS A 20 -9.26 5.61 3.84
CA LYS A 20 -9.50 4.16 4.00
C LYS A 20 -8.54 3.34 3.14
N LYS A 21 -8.33 3.76 1.88
CA LYS A 21 -7.40 3.12 0.95
C LYS A 21 -5.98 3.19 1.49
N ALA A 22 -5.48 4.38 1.83
CA ALA A 22 -4.15 4.57 2.42
C ALA A 22 -3.95 3.79 3.73
N TRP A 23 -4.97 3.75 4.59
CA TRP A 23 -4.95 2.99 5.84
C TRP A 23 -4.82 1.48 5.61
N SER A 24 -5.57 0.94 4.64
CA SER A 24 -5.47 -0.47 4.23
C SER A 24 -4.06 -0.81 3.74
N PHE A 25 -3.47 0.02 2.87
CA PHE A 25 -2.08 -0.15 2.43
C PHE A 25 -1.11 -0.10 3.61
N GLY A 26 -1.32 0.81 4.57
CA GLY A 26 -0.51 0.89 5.79
C GLY A 26 -0.52 -0.40 6.61
N ILE A 27 -1.69 -0.98 6.86
CA ILE A 27 -1.82 -2.25 7.60
C ILE A 27 -1.12 -3.40 6.85
N ARG A 28 -1.31 -3.49 5.53
CA ARG A 28 -0.66 -4.52 4.70
C ARG A 28 0.87 -4.38 4.74
N SER A 29 1.39 -3.16 4.59
CA SER A 29 2.82 -2.87 4.72
C SER A 29 3.37 -3.26 6.09
N LEU A 30 2.64 -2.99 7.18
CA LEU A 30 3.05 -3.42 8.52
C LEU A 30 3.10 -4.95 8.64
N ASN A 31 2.15 -5.67 8.04
CA ASN A 31 2.18 -7.14 8.02
C ASN A 31 3.39 -7.68 7.25
N ILE A 32 3.71 -7.08 6.10
CA ILE A 32 4.89 -7.42 5.30
C ILE A 32 6.18 -7.16 6.10
N SER A 33 6.30 -6.02 6.76
CA SER A 33 7.45 -5.72 7.64
C SER A 33 7.59 -6.74 8.75
N PHE A 34 6.49 -7.17 9.38
CA PHE A 34 6.51 -8.21 10.39
C PHE A 34 7.03 -9.55 9.83
N ARG A 35 6.61 -9.93 8.61
CA ARG A 35 7.13 -11.13 7.93
C ARG A 35 8.63 -11.04 7.67
N ALA A 36 9.11 -9.87 7.21
CA ALA A 36 10.53 -9.63 6.98
C ALA A 36 11.35 -9.78 8.26
N PHE A 37 10.87 -9.22 9.38
CA PHE A 37 11.53 -9.37 10.68
C PHE A 37 11.48 -10.82 11.18
N ALA A 38 10.34 -11.50 11.06
CA ALA A 38 10.25 -12.91 11.42
C ALA A 38 11.24 -13.77 10.60
N HIS A 39 11.37 -13.51 9.30
CA HIS A 39 12.37 -14.16 8.44
C HIS A 39 13.81 -13.86 8.87
N ALA A 40 14.10 -12.62 9.28
CA ALA A 40 15.43 -12.24 9.77
C ALA A 40 15.85 -13.01 11.04
N PHE A 41 14.91 -13.33 11.93
CA PHE A 41 15.16 -14.19 13.09
C PHE A 41 15.11 -15.68 12.76
N PHE A 42 14.23 -16.08 11.85
CA PHE A 42 13.96 -17.46 11.46
C PHE A 42 13.99 -17.59 9.94
N PRO A 43 15.18 -17.85 9.33
CA PRO A 43 15.36 -17.82 7.88
C PRO A 43 14.48 -18.78 7.07
N PHE A 44 13.86 -19.77 7.72
CA PHE A 44 12.93 -20.72 7.10
C PHE A 44 11.48 -20.22 7.06
N LEU A 45 11.14 -19.13 7.77
CA LEU A 45 9.80 -18.53 7.71
C LEU A 45 9.72 -17.53 6.56
N TYR A 46 8.68 -17.60 5.74
CA TYR A 46 8.40 -16.60 4.68
C TYR A 46 9.52 -16.40 3.64
N GLU A 47 10.28 -17.46 3.31
CA GLU A 47 11.43 -17.44 2.38
C GLU A 47 11.17 -16.65 1.08
N HIS A 48 10.01 -16.84 0.46
CA HIS A 48 9.54 -16.02 -0.68
C HIS A 48 8.31 -15.17 -0.35
N GLY A 49 7.65 -15.45 0.79
CA GLY A 49 6.40 -14.82 1.15
C GLY A 49 6.49 -13.32 1.45
N THR A 50 7.68 -12.80 1.76
CA THR A 50 7.89 -11.36 1.92
C THR A 50 8.00 -10.66 0.57
N SER A 51 8.86 -11.16 -0.33
CA SER A 51 9.04 -10.57 -1.67
C SER A 51 7.75 -10.63 -2.49
N ASP A 52 7.05 -11.76 -2.46
CA ASP A 52 5.80 -11.93 -3.22
C ASP A 52 4.74 -10.91 -2.79
N LYS A 53 4.63 -10.66 -1.47
CA LYS A 53 3.67 -9.69 -0.93
C LYS A 53 4.07 -8.24 -1.22
N ILE A 54 5.36 -7.93 -1.29
CA ILE A 54 5.82 -6.61 -1.74
C ILE A 54 5.46 -6.40 -3.21
N SER A 55 5.71 -7.40 -4.08
CA SER A 55 5.38 -7.33 -5.50
C SER A 55 3.89 -7.11 -5.73
N GLU A 56 3.04 -7.89 -5.05
CA GLU A 56 1.58 -7.74 -5.11
C GLU A 56 1.14 -6.33 -4.68
N LEU A 57 1.64 -5.83 -3.54
CA LEU A 57 1.30 -4.49 -3.05
C LEU A 57 1.78 -3.39 -3.99
N HIS A 58 2.96 -3.59 -4.60
CA HIS A 58 3.53 -2.66 -5.57
C HIS A 58 2.67 -2.60 -6.84
N GLU A 59 2.29 -3.74 -7.40
CA GLU A 59 1.44 -3.82 -8.59
C GLU A 59 0.10 -3.10 -8.37
N GLU A 60 -0.54 -3.33 -7.22
CA GLU A 60 -1.77 -2.63 -6.85
C GLU A 60 -1.57 -1.11 -6.78
N LEU A 61 -0.50 -0.63 -6.15
CA LEU A 61 -0.20 0.81 -6.06
C LEU A 61 0.05 1.41 -7.45
N GLN A 62 0.76 0.70 -8.33
CA GLN A 62 0.99 1.14 -9.70
C GLN A 62 -0.30 1.17 -10.53
N GLN A 63 -1.17 0.16 -10.38
CA GLN A 63 -2.48 0.17 -11.04
C GLN A 63 -3.30 1.37 -10.60
N ARG A 64 -3.34 1.62 -9.29
CA ARG A 64 -4.05 2.77 -8.71
C ARG A 64 -3.55 4.11 -9.26
N LYS A 65 -2.24 4.24 -9.41
CA LYS A 65 -1.61 5.41 -9.99
C LYS A 65 -2.06 5.61 -11.44
N ARG A 66 -2.05 4.55 -12.26
CA ARG A 66 -2.53 4.60 -13.65
C ARG A 66 -4.01 5.01 -13.74
N ASP A 67 -4.87 4.40 -12.92
CA ASP A 67 -6.31 4.71 -12.91
C ASP A 67 -6.57 6.19 -12.58
N SER A 68 -5.72 6.79 -11.74
CA SER A 68 -5.80 8.20 -11.35
C SER A 68 -5.27 9.17 -12.42
N GLU A 69 -4.39 8.71 -13.33
CA GLU A 69 -3.83 9.50 -14.43
C GLU A 69 -4.73 9.46 -15.69
N GLU A 70 -5.57 8.43 -15.82
CA GLU A 70 -6.53 8.24 -16.94
C GLU A 70 -7.90 8.91 -16.70
N SER A 71 -8.20 9.32 -15.46
CA SER A 71 -9.47 9.94 -15.02
C SER A 71 -9.44 11.46 -15.06
#